data_AF-A0A5D2HUY0-F1
#
_entry.id   AF-A0A5D2HUY0-F1
#
_cell.length_a   1.000
_cell.length_b   1.000
_cell.length_c   1.000
_cell.angle_alpha   90.00
_cell.angle_beta   90.00
_cell.angle_gamma   90.00
#
_symmetry.space_group_name_H-M   'P 1'
#
loop_
_entity.id
_entity.type
_entity.pdbx_description
1 polymer ?
#
loop_
_entity_poly.entity_id
_entity_poly.type
_entity_poly.pdbx_seq_one_letter_code
_entity_poly.pdbx_strand_id
1 'polypeptide(L)'
;MYRPVATAAATGGVPTDNGDYVVTLDQVPRWNDAEIRSSLEYENEDPSFSKSFLSDPLTSPGEESGSNGLASRFPVDHEINSKIYLWRGQPWNLEVDAVVNSTNESMDEVHSSQGLHAAAGPGLAEECTTLGGCRTGMAKVTNAYDLPARRVIHTVGPKYAVKYHTAAENALSHCYRSCLELLIENGLRSIAMGCIYTEAKNYPREPAAHVAIRTVRRLLEKQKDKITAVVFCTSTSSDTEIYKRLLPLYFPRDKHEEAVAISKLPADVGDENGETIIHERKIRIKPLPKKVIPKPSQPPAEVPASDVGLVQRNSSYLDTYLDPAFMSLMKDPDQRRQEQWEKTAQARGGWNCAKMLGFGDIGGPPLSAAEEYSLHSRCLAKANSLNLSEIAEMKILYRGGVDSEGRPVMVVVGAHFLLRCLELERFILYVVKEFEPLIQKPYTIVYFHSAASLQVQPDLGWMRRLQQILGRKHQRNLHAIYVLHPTFHLKTAIFALQMFVDKVWKKVVYVDRLLQLFKYVPREQLTIPDFAFQHDIEVNGGKGLIVDPRTKYVYHRP
;
A
#
# COMPACT_ATOMS: atom_id res chain seq x y z
N MET A 1 34.20 28.73 -60.17
CA MET A 1 32.78 28.44 -60.42
C MET A 1 32.35 27.34 -59.46
N TYR A 2 31.77 27.74 -58.34
CA TYR A 2 31.24 26.84 -57.31
C TYR A 2 29.84 26.37 -57.72
N ARG A 3 29.61 25.05 -57.68
CA ARG A 3 28.27 24.44 -57.82
C ARG A 3 27.53 24.56 -56.48
N PRO A 4 26.23 24.93 -56.48
CA PRO A 4 25.47 25.06 -55.24
C PRO A 4 24.95 23.70 -54.76
N VAL A 5 25.04 23.52 -53.44
CA VAL A 5 24.46 22.44 -52.64
C VAL A 5 22.95 22.68 -52.51
N ALA A 6 22.13 21.67 -52.79
CA ALA A 6 20.69 21.73 -52.64
C ALA A 6 20.31 21.59 -51.16
N THR A 7 19.52 22.55 -50.68
CA THR A 7 18.83 22.58 -49.39
C THR A 7 17.83 21.43 -49.28
N ALA A 8 18.00 20.55 -48.29
CA ALA A 8 17.03 19.52 -47.96
C ALA A 8 15.83 20.16 -47.24
N ALA A 9 14.66 20.00 -47.85
CA ALA A 9 13.37 20.38 -47.31
C ALA A 9 13.01 19.49 -46.10
N ALA A 10 12.23 20.07 -45.19
CA ALA A 10 11.57 19.38 -44.09
C ALA A 10 10.71 18.22 -44.61
N THR A 11 11.16 16.98 -44.40
CA THR A 11 10.37 15.77 -44.57
C THR A 11 9.93 15.28 -43.20
N GLY A 12 8.64 15.41 -42.92
CA GLY A 12 7.97 14.68 -41.85
C GLY A 12 8.20 13.18 -42.01
N GLY A 13 8.36 12.49 -40.87
CA GLY A 13 8.76 11.10 -40.79
C GLY A 13 7.91 10.17 -41.66
N VAL A 14 8.59 9.29 -42.39
CA VAL A 14 7.99 8.20 -43.18
C VAL A 14 7.54 7.11 -42.21
N PRO A 15 6.36 6.49 -42.40
CA PRO A 15 5.91 5.37 -41.57
C PRO A 15 6.77 4.13 -41.86
N THR A 16 7.35 3.52 -40.83
CA THR A 16 7.77 2.12 -40.90
C THR A 16 6.53 1.24 -40.76
N ASP A 17 6.51 0.10 -41.46
CA ASP A 17 5.35 -0.73 -41.79
C ASP A 17 4.64 -1.41 -40.59
N ASN A 18 4.96 -0.99 -39.35
CA ASN A 18 4.46 -1.56 -38.10
C ASN A 18 4.03 -0.47 -37.09
N GLY A 19 3.17 0.49 -37.46
CA GLY A 19 2.33 1.25 -36.51
C GLY A 19 2.97 2.03 -35.34
N ASP A 20 4.29 2.03 -35.16
CA ASP A 20 4.98 2.57 -34.00
C ASP A 20 5.46 4.00 -34.29
N TYR A 21 4.80 4.96 -33.66
CA TYR A 21 5.19 6.37 -33.71
C TYR A 21 6.45 6.59 -32.84
N VAL A 22 7.57 6.93 -33.48
CA VAL A 22 8.77 7.46 -32.80
C VAL A 22 8.45 8.88 -32.31
N VAL A 23 8.74 9.14 -31.04
CA VAL A 23 8.48 10.43 -30.39
C VAL A 23 9.81 11.09 -30.03
N THR A 24 10.01 12.31 -30.51
CA THR A 24 11.21 13.10 -30.23
C THR A 24 11.02 13.93 -28.95
N LEU A 25 12.13 14.28 -28.26
CA LEU A 25 12.06 15.01 -26.99
C LEU A 25 11.36 16.38 -27.08
N ASP A 26 11.38 17.03 -28.25
CA ASP A 26 10.69 18.29 -28.54
C ASP A 26 9.16 18.16 -28.59
N GLN A 27 8.64 16.95 -28.80
CA GLN A 27 7.20 16.66 -28.77
C GLN A 27 6.70 16.37 -27.34
N VAL A 28 7.61 16.23 -26.37
CA VAL A 28 7.28 15.93 -24.98
C VAL A 28 7.25 17.23 -24.16
N PRO A 29 6.18 17.52 -23.41
CA PRO A 29 6.10 18.74 -22.62
C PRO A 29 7.15 18.73 -21.50
N ARG A 30 7.88 19.83 -21.36
CA ARG A 30 8.80 20.06 -20.25
C ARG A 30 8.01 20.37 -19.00
N TRP A 31 8.56 19.99 -17.85
CA TRP A 31 7.95 20.29 -16.55
C TRP A 31 7.70 21.80 -16.34
N ASN A 32 8.57 22.65 -16.91
CA ASN A 32 8.48 24.10 -16.81
C ASN A 32 7.46 24.74 -17.77
N ASP A 33 6.85 23.97 -18.68
CA ASP A 33 5.92 24.52 -19.67
C ASP A 33 4.58 24.91 -19.03
N ALA A 34 4.04 26.05 -19.47
CA ALA A 34 2.85 26.68 -18.88
C ALA A 34 1.56 25.85 -19.07
N GLU A 35 1.49 24.97 -20.07
CA GLU A 35 0.32 24.10 -20.28
C GLU A 35 0.10 23.12 -19.12
N ILE A 36 1.19 22.65 -18.49
CA ILE A 36 1.12 21.82 -17.28
C ILE A 36 0.55 22.65 -16.11
N ARG A 37 0.83 23.97 -16.04
CA ARG A 37 0.26 24.86 -15.00
C ARG A 37 -1.27 24.95 -15.10
N SER A 38 -1.83 25.21 -16.28
CA SER A 38 -3.28 25.42 -16.41
C SER A 38 -4.10 24.16 -16.06
N SER A 39 -3.56 22.97 -16.35
CA SER A 39 -4.22 21.70 -16.00
C SER A 39 -4.28 21.42 -14.49
N LEU A 40 -3.47 22.11 -13.68
CA LEU A 40 -3.45 22.01 -12.22
C LEU A 40 -4.24 23.15 -11.56
N GLU A 41 -4.38 24.30 -12.21
CA GLU A 41 -5.16 25.44 -11.69
C GLU A 41 -6.68 25.21 -11.81
N TYR A 42 -7.14 24.53 -12.86
CA TYR A 42 -8.57 24.22 -13.05
C TYR A 42 -9.15 23.20 -12.05
N GLU A 43 -8.32 22.44 -11.34
CA GLU A 43 -8.76 21.46 -10.32
C GLU A 43 -8.59 21.96 -8.87
N ASN A 44 -7.96 23.12 -8.65
CA ASN A 44 -7.74 23.66 -7.30
C ASN A 44 -8.90 24.54 -6.77
N GLU A 45 -9.97 24.74 -7.55
CA GLU A 45 -11.21 25.37 -7.06
C GLU A 45 -12.19 24.33 -6.49
N ASP A 46 -11.77 23.58 -5.47
CA ASP A 46 -12.71 22.85 -4.60
C ASP A 46 -12.88 23.64 -3.28
N PRO A 47 -14.04 24.27 -3.02
CA PRO A 47 -14.26 25.14 -1.87
C PRO A 47 -14.33 24.41 -0.51
N SER A 48 -14.08 23.09 -0.47
CA SER A 48 -14.07 22.31 0.78
C SER A 48 -12.84 22.53 1.66
N PHE A 49 -11.81 23.23 1.18
CA PHE A 49 -10.55 23.41 1.90
C PHE A 49 -10.48 24.63 2.83
N SER A 50 -11.52 25.45 2.89
CA SER A 50 -11.60 26.62 3.78
C SER A 50 -12.61 26.41 4.91
N LYS A 51 -12.24 25.67 5.95
CA LYS A 51 -12.69 25.86 7.36
C LYS A 51 -12.19 24.72 8.24
N SER A 52 -11.11 24.98 8.98
CA SER A 52 -11.04 24.84 10.45
C SER A 52 -9.59 24.72 10.92
N PHE A 53 -8.92 25.85 11.12
CA PHE A 53 -7.85 25.91 12.12
C PHE A 53 -8.34 26.87 13.21
N LEU A 54 -8.90 26.27 14.27
CA LEU A 54 -8.99 26.91 15.57
C LEU A 54 -7.59 26.83 16.17
N SER A 55 -6.96 27.99 16.36
CA SER A 55 -5.71 28.14 17.08
C SER A 55 -5.88 27.69 18.54
N ASP A 56 -5.02 26.79 19.00
CA ASP A 56 -4.94 26.36 20.40
C ASP A 56 -4.30 27.49 21.26
N PRO A 57 -4.97 28.02 22.30
CA PRO A 57 -4.53 29.21 23.03
C PRO A 57 -3.57 28.92 24.21
N LEU A 58 -2.73 27.89 24.15
CA LEU A 58 -1.83 27.54 25.27
C LEU A 58 -0.32 27.58 24.98
N THR A 59 0.13 28.25 23.92
CA THR A 59 1.56 28.58 23.77
C THR A 59 1.83 29.99 24.29
N SER A 60 2.28 30.10 25.54
CA SER A 60 2.78 31.37 26.10
C SER A 60 4.17 31.68 25.54
N PRO A 61 4.53 32.96 25.31
CA PRO A 61 5.79 33.35 24.70
C PRO A 61 6.91 33.34 25.75
N GLY A 62 7.92 32.52 25.54
CA GLY A 62 9.08 32.44 26.43
C GLY A 62 10.33 32.00 25.67
N GLU A 63 11.27 32.94 25.59
CA GLU A 63 12.68 32.81 25.20
C GLU A 63 12.99 32.76 23.69
N GLU A 64 13.39 33.94 23.20
CA GLU A 64 14.10 34.17 21.95
C GLU A 64 15.35 33.30 21.86
N SER A 65 15.27 32.22 21.08
CA SER A 65 16.44 31.55 20.53
C SER A 65 16.24 31.38 19.02
N GLY A 66 16.93 32.25 18.27
CA GLY A 66 17.30 32.09 16.87
C GLY A 66 16.24 31.52 15.92
N SER A 67 15.49 32.41 15.26
CA SER A 67 14.85 32.15 13.97
C SER A 67 15.88 31.64 12.94
N ASN A 68 16.13 30.33 12.92
CA ASN A 68 16.60 29.66 11.71
C ASN A 68 15.34 29.37 10.88
N GLY A 69 15.09 30.23 9.89
CA GLY A 69 14.01 30.03 8.93
C GLY A 69 14.05 28.60 8.39
N LEU A 70 12.88 27.95 8.32
CA LEU A 70 12.73 26.59 7.82
C LEU A 70 13.20 26.56 6.36
N ALA A 71 14.48 26.27 6.14
CA ALA A 71 15.08 26.27 4.82
C ALA A 71 14.41 25.18 3.96
N SER A 72 13.98 25.55 2.74
CA SER A 72 13.37 24.59 1.82
C SER A 72 14.33 23.43 1.54
N ARG A 73 13.84 22.20 1.70
CA ARG A 73 14.61 20.97 1.42
C ARG A 73 14.90 20.78 -0.07
N PHE A 74 14.03 21.34 -0.91
CA PHE A 74 14.11 21.33 -2.37
C PHE A 74 13.77 22.75 -2.85
N PRO A 75 14.76 23.66 -2.92
CA PRO A 75 14.53 25.02 -3.40
C PRO A 75 14.18 25.03 -4.90
N VAL A 76 13.54 26.11 -5.35
CA VAL A 76 13.32 26.36 -6.79
C VAL A 76 14.67 26.40 -7.51
N ASP A 77 14.83 25.55 -8.53
CA ASP A 77 15.99 25.53 -9.41
C ASP A 77 15.51 25.38 -10.85
N HIS A 78 15.55 26.49 -11.60
CA HIS A 78 15.09 26.53 -12.99
C HIS A 78 15.95 25.69 -13.92
N GLU A 79 17.25 25.53 -13.63
CA GLU A 79 18.14 24.73 -14.45
C GLU A 79 17.78 23.25 -14.32
N ILE A 80 17.58 22.76 -13.10
CA ILE A 80 17.13 21.39 -12.84
C ILE A 80 15.72 21.16 -13.41
N ASN A 81 14.79 22.09 -13.18
CA ASN A 81 13.41 21.96 -13.66
C ASN A 81 13.34 21.88 -15.20
N SER A 82 14.23 22.57 -15.92
CA SER A 82 14.28 22.53 -17.39
C SER A 82 14.67 21.15 -17.98
N LYS A 83 15.21 20.26 -17.15
CA LYS A 83 15.68 18.92 -17.53
C LYS A 83 14.61 17.85 -17.30
N ILE A 84 13.51 18.17 -16.63
CA ILE A 84 12.46 17.20 -16.29
C ILE A 84 11.33 17.24 -17.32
N TYR A 85 10.90 16.07 -17.73
CA TYR A 85 9.77 15.86 -18.63
C TYR A 85 8.82 14.84 -18.00
N LEU A 86 7.52 15.02 -18.18
CA LEU A 86 6.49 14.05 -17.79
C LEU A 86 5.73 13.64 -19.04
N TRP A 87 5.75 12.35 -19.35
CA TRP A 87 5.10 11.82 -20.54
C TRP A 87 4.28 10.58 -20.20
N ARG A 88 3.12 10.45 -20.86
CA ARG A 88 2.28 9.25 -20.75
C ARG A 88 2.48 8.42 -22.01
N GLY A 89 3.24 7.34 -21.89
CA GLY A 89 3.65 6.51 -23.01
C GLY A 89 4.70 5.48 -22.62
N GLN A 90 5.11 4.66 -23.58
CA GLN A 90 6.12 3.63 -23.37
C GLN A 90 7.53 4.19 -23.61
N PRO A 91 8.48 4.05 -22.65
CA PRO A 91 9.79 4.69 -22.74
C PRO A 91 10.55 4.39 -24.05
N TRP A 92 10.38 3.20 -24.61
CA TRP A 92 11.10 2.75 -25.80
C TRP A 92 10.64 3.38 -27.12
N ASN A 93 9.54 4.14 -27.14
CA ASN A 93 9.14 4.90 -28.31
C ASN A 93 9.83 6.27 -28.38
N LEU A 94 10.59 6.67 -27.35
CA LEU A 94 11.27 7.97 -27.30
C LEU A 94 12.66 7.91 -27.92
N GLU A 95 12.98 8.90 -28.76
CA GLU A 95 14.33 9.15 -29.26
C GLU A 95 15.17 9.83 -28.16
N VAL A 96 15.81 9.00 -27.31
CA VAL A 96 16.69 9.40 -26.20
C VAL A 96 17.96 8.56 -26.17
N ASP A 97 19.00 8.99 -25.44
CA ASP A 97 20.24 8.22 -25.35
C ASP A 97 20.03 6.87 -24.65
N ALA A 98 19.23 6.82 -23.59
CA ALA A 98 18.93 5.58 -22.88
C ALA A 98 17.47 5.43 -22.47
N VAL A 99 16.95 4.22 -22.58
CA VAL A 99 15.64 3.83 -22.03
C VAL A 99 15.81 2.85 -20.89
N VAL A 100 15.04 2.99 -19.82
CA VAL A 100 15.12 2.10 -18.66
C VAL A 100 14.10 0.97 -18.78
N ASN A 101 14.59 -0.27 -18.72
CA ASN A 101 13.79 -1.47 -18.60
C ASN A 101 13.74 -1.94 -17.14
N SER A 102 12.54 -2.07 -16.58
CA SER A 102 12.35 -2.79 -15.32
C SER A 102 12.17 -4.28 -15.60
N THR A 103 13.07 -5.11 -15.07
CA THR A 103 13.05 -6.57 -15.24
C THR A 103 13.22 -7.31 -13.90
N ASN A 104 13.53 -8.61 -13.95
CA ASN A 104 13.83 -9.50 -12.84
C ASN A 104 15.33 -9.88 -12.79
N GLU A 105 15.72 -10.69 -11.80
CA GLU A 105 17.12 -11.05 -11.59
C GLU A 105 17.73 -11.88 -12.72
N SER A 106 16.93 -12.64 -13.46
CA SER A 106 17.35 -13.40 -14.65
C SER A 106 17.45 -12.55 -15.92
N MET A 107 16.93 -11.31 -15.91
CA MET A 107 16.85 -10.41 -17.07
C MET A 107 16.12 -11.05 -18.27
N ASP A 108 15.07 -11.83 -17.98
CA ASP A 108 14.32 -12.51 -19.03
C ASP A 108 13.31 -11.59 -19.73
N GLU A 109 12.87 -12.03 -20.91
CA GLU A 109 11.86 -11.32 -21.71
C GLU A 109 10.50 -11.28 -21.01
N VAL A 110 10.10 -12.38 -20.37
CA VAL A 110 8.77 -12.55 -19.77
C VAL A 110 8.48 -11.52 -18.67
N HIS A 111 9.49 -11.15 -17.88
CA HIS A 111 9.35 -10.19 -16.78
C HIS A 111 9.93 -8.82 -17.11
N SER A 112 10.37 -8.61 -18.34
CA SER A 112 10.75 -7.30 -18.85
C SER A 112 9.51 -6.45 -19.14
N SER A 113 9.72 -5.16 -19.37
CA SER A 113 8.66 -4.23 -19.73
C SER A 113 7.92 -4.73 -20.98
N GLN A 114 6.60 -4.91 -20.87
CA GLN A 114 5.80 -5.56 -21.90
C GLN A 114 5.91 -4.82 -23.24
N GLY A 115 6.39 -5.53 -24.28
CA GLY A 115 6.58 -4.96 -25.62
C GLY A 115 7.98 -4.44 -25.92
N LEU A 116 8.86 -4.29 -24.92
CA LEU A 116 10.23 -3.80 -25.14
C LEU A 116 11.05 -4.73 -26.04
N HIS A 117 11.07 -6.04 -25.76
CA HIS A 117 11.84 -7.01 -26.56
C HIS A 117 11.25 -7.16 -27.96
N ALA A 118 9.93 -7.06 -28.10
CA ALA A 118 9.27 -7.04 -29.40
C ALA A 118 9.68 -5.81 -30.23
N ALA A 119 9.82 -4.64 -29.60
CA ALA A 119 10.24 -3.41 -30.26
C ALA A 119 11.75 -3.35 -30.54
N ALA A 120 12.59 -3.91 -29.67
CA ALA A 120 14.04 -3.93 -29.83
C ALA A 120 14.54 -5.03 -30.78
N GLY A 121 13.75 -6.08 -30.98
CA GLY A 121 14.15 -7.25 -31.74
C GLY A 121 14.93 -8.28 -30.91
N PRO A 122 15.19 -9.48 -31.48
CA PRO A 122 15.73 -10.64 -30.76
C PRO A 122 17.16 -10.43 -30.22
N GLY A 123 17.93 -9.52 -30.81
CA GLY A 123 19.29 -9.22 -30.37
C GLY A 123 19.36 -8.78 -28.91
N LEU A 124 18.33 -8.07 -28.42
CA LEU A 124 18.26 -7.63 -27.02
C LEU A 124 18.24 -8.81 -26.05
N ALA A 125 17.48 -9.86 -26.35
CA ALA A 125 17.39 -11.05 -25.51
C ALA A 125 18.70 -11.84 -25.51
N GLU A 126 19.39 -11.91 -26.66
CA GLU A 126 20.71 -12.55 -26.78
C GLU A 126 21.75 -11.84 -25.90
N GLU A 127 21.86 -10.51 -25.99
CA GLU A 127 22.80 -9.75 -25.15
C GLU A 127 22.43 -9.84 -23.66
N CYS A 128 21.14 -9.78 -23.30
CA CYS A 128 20.70 -9.96 -21.91
C CYS A 128 21.17 -11.30 -21.32
N THR A 129 21.17 -12.38 -22.11
CA THR A 129 21.64 -13.70 -21.70
C THR A 129 23.14 -13.71 -21.38
N THR A 130 23.94 -12.90 -22.09
CA THR A 130 25.39 -12.80 -21.86
C THR A 130 25.75 -12.05 -20.57
N LEU A 131 24.84 -11.21 -20.05
CA LEU A 131 25.09 -10.39 -18.86
C LEU A 131 25.12 -11.20 -17.55
N GLY A 132 24.60 -12.42 -17.51
CA GLY A 132 24.60 -13.25 -16.30
C GLY A 132 23.68 -12.75 -15.17
N GLY A 133 22.56 -12.13 -15.53
CA GLY A 133 21.54 -11.63 -14.61
C GLY A 133 21.89 -10.30 -13.91
N CYS A 134 20.97 -9.77 -13.10
CA CYS A 134 21.14 -8.50 -12.40
C CYS A 134 20.57 -8.57 -10.98
N ARG A 135 21.25 -7.99 -9.98
CA ARG A 135 20.75 -8.02 -8.60
C ARG A 135 19.71 -6.92 -8.39
N THR A 136 18.74 -7.16 -7.50
CA THR A 136 17.80 -6.14 -7.04
C THR A 136 18.49 -4.87 -6.60
N GLY A 137 18.02 -3.71 -7.09
CA GLY A 137 18.64 -2.41 -6.86
C GLY A 137 19.71 -2.04 -7.89
N MET A 138 20.34 -2.99 -8.56
CA MET A 138 21.41 -2.72 -9.53
C MET A 138 20.86 -2.47 -10.92
N ALA A 139 21.72 -1.98 -11.81
CA ALA A 139 21.42 -1.84 -13.23
C ALA A 139 22.57 -2.38 -14.11
N LYS A 140 22.25 -2.72 -15.36
CA LYS A 140 23.19 -3.12 -16.42
C LYS A 140 22.79 -2.49 -17.75
N VAL A 141 23.75 -2.28 -18.65
CA VAL A 141 23.50 -1.66 -19.95
C VAL A 141 23.69 -2.66 -21.08
N THR A 142 22.89 -2.50 -22.14
CA THR A 142 22.96 -3.24 -23.40
C THR A 142 22.80 -2.27 -24.57
N ASN A 143 23.01 -2.73 -25.81
CA ASN A 143 22.58 -1.99 -26.98
C ASN A 143 21.05 -1.97 -27.10
N ALA A 144 20.53 -0.98 -27.81
CA ALA A 144 19.10 -0.77 -27.97
C ALA A 144 18.51 -1.38 -29.25
N TYR A 145 19.35 -1.88 -30.16
CA TYR A 145 18.94 -2.60 -31.37
C TYR A 145 17.98 -1.77 -32.23
N ASP A 146 16.76 -2.26 -32.47
CA ASP A 146 15.77 -1.64 -33.35
C ASP A 146 15.04 -0.45 -32.70
N LEU A 147 15.31 -0.17 -31.42
CA LEU A 147 14.71 0.98 -30.73
C LEU A 147 15.28 2.32 -31.22
N PRO A 148 14.50 3.41 -31.15
CA PRO A 148 14.99 4.77 -31.41
C PRO A 148 16.04 5.23 -30.38
N ALA A 149 16.11 4.57 -29.22
CA ALA A 149 17.12 4.87 -28.21
C ALA A 149 18.49 4.30 -28.57
N ARG A 150 19.57 4.82 -27.98
CA ARG A 150 20.94 4.31 -28.26
C ARG A 150 21.32 3.12 -27.37
N ARG A 151 20.84 3.10 -26.13
CA ARG A 151 21.13 2.06 -25.12
C ARG A 151 19.88 1.70 -24.32
N VAL A 152 19.85 0.47 -23.80
CA VAL A 152 18.85 0.05 -22.82
C VAL A 152 19.55 -0.16 -21.48
N ILE A 153 19.02 0.47 -20.43
CA ILE A 153 19.48 0.28 -19.06
C ILE A 153 18.47 -0.62 -18.34
N HIS A 154 18.90 -1.84 -18.02
CA HIS A 154 18.09 -2.84 -17.34
C HIS A 154 18.30 -2.75 -15.83
N THR A 155 17.21 -2.62 -15.08
CA THR A 155 17.26 -2.58 -13.61
C THR A 155 16.23 -3.49 -12.98
N VAL A 156 16.53 -3.97 -11.77
CA VAL A 156 15.69 -4.91 -11.03
C VAL A 156 15.10 -4.20 -9.81
N GLY A 157 13.89 -3.66 -10.00
CA GLY A 157 13.09 -3.13 -8.89
C GLY A 157 12.73 -4.19 -7.85
N PRO A 158 12.59 -3.82 -6.56
CA PRO A 158 12.33 -4.76 -5.47
C PRO A 158 10.89 -5.26 -5.46
N LYS A 159 10.71 -6.53 -5.06
CA LYS A 159 9.40 -7.06 -4.67
C LYS A 159 9.02 -6.50 -3.31
N TYR A 160 7.93 -5.76 -3.26
CA TYR A 160 7.50 -5.10 -2.04
C TYR A 160 6.81 -6.08 -1.10
N ALA A 161 7.22 -6.03 0.17
CA ALA A 161 6.53 -6.67 1.26
C ALA A 161 6.57 -5.72 2.46
N VAL A 162 5.45 -5.58 3.17
CA VAL A 162 5.32 -4.65 4.30
C VAL A 162 6.42 -4.85 5.35
N LYS A 163 6.79 -6.10 5.64
CA LYS A 163 7.88 -6.46 6.56
C LYS A 163 9.28 -5.95 6.15
N TYR A 164 9.46 -5.61 4.87
CA TYR A 164 10.73 -5.16 4.29
C TYR A 164 10.59 -3.78 3.64
N HIS A 165 9.65 -2.94 4.11
CA HIS A 165 9.37 -1.64 3.49
C HIS A 165 10.64 -0.79 3.30
N THR A 166 11.50 -0.66 4.33
CA THR A 166 12.74 0.11 4.19
C THR A 166 13.72 -0.50 3.20
N ALA A 167 13.85 -1.83 3.20
CA ALA A 167 14.75 -2.50 2.27
C ALA A 167 14.26 -2.33 0.82
N ALA A 168 12.95 -2.36 0.61
CA ALA A 168 12.33 -2.07 -0.68
C ALA A 168 12.53 -0.60 -1.08
N GLU A 169 12.39 0.34 -0.16
CA GLU A 169 12.64 1.76 -0.43
C GLU A 169 14.09 2.04 -0.83
N ASN A 170 15.04 1.51 -0.07
CA ASN A 170 16.46 1.65 -0.37
C ASN A 170 16.81 0.98 -1.71
N ALA A 171 16.29 -0.22 -1.97
CA ALA A 171 16.53 -0.90 -3.23
C ALA A 171 15.92 -0.15 -4.42
N LEU A 172 14.72 0.43 -4.27
CA LEU A 172 14.09 1.22 -5.32
C LEU A 172 14.87 2.51 -5.61
N SER A 173 15.30 3.22 -4.57
CA SER A 173 16.20 4.37 -4.72
C SER A 173 17.49 3.98 -5.45
N HIS A 174 18.08 2.85 -5.07
CA HIS A 174 19.28 2.34 -5.71
C HIS A 174 19.07 2.02 -7.20
N CYS A 175 17.89 1.53 -7.61
CA CYS A 175 17.58 1.31 -9.03
C CYS A 175 17.72 2.61 -9.84
N TYR A 176 17.01 3.67 -9.41
CA TYR A 176 17.05 4.96 -10.10
C TYR A 176 18.46 5.56 -10.12
N ARG A 177 19.17 5.46 -8.99
CA ARG A 177 20.55 5.94 -8.88
C ARG A 177 21.48 5.20 -9.83
N SER A 178 21.49 3.86 -9.80
CA SER A 178 22.34 3.05 -10.68
C SER A 178 22.02 3.28 -12.16
N CYS A 179 20.76 3.51 -12.53
CA CYS A 179 20.41 3.86 -13.90
C CYS A 179 21.06 5.17 -14.35
N LEU A 180 20.99 6.20 -13.51
CA LEU A 180 21.55 7.51 -13.82
C LEU A 180 23.09 7.54 -13.73
N GLU A 181 23.68 6.75 -12.84
CA GLU A 181 25.14 6.54 -12.79
C GLU A 181 25.64 5.88 -14.08
N LEU A 182 24.99 4.79 -14.53
CA LEU A 182 25.33 4.13 -15.79
C LEU A 182 25.14 5.04 -17.01
N LEU A 183 24.10 5.88 -17.01
CA LEU A 183 23.89 6.88 -18.06
C LEU A 183 25.15 7.77 -18.18
N ILE A 184 25.62 8.29 -17.05
CA ILE A 184 26.78 9.19 -16.98
C ILE A 184 28.08 8.46 -17.35
N GLU A 185 28.28 7.24 -16.84
CA GLU A 185 29.46 6.42 -17.12
C GLU A 185 29.60 6.08 -18.61
N ASN A 186 28.47 5.88 -19.30
CA ASN A 186 28.44 5.61 -20.75
C ASN A 186 28.47 6.89 -21.61
N GLY A 187 28.61 8.07 -21.00
CA GLY A 187 28.66 9.35 -21.71
C GLY A 187 27.33 9.76 -22.37
N LEU A 188 26.23 9.21 -21.89
CA LEU A 188 24.87 9.48 -22.36
C LEU A 188 24.28 10.66 -21.56
N ARG A 189 23.34 11.40 -22.14
CA ARG A 189 22.84 12.66 -21.55
C ARG A 189 21.33 12.70 -21.33
N SER A 190 20.58 11.89 -22.06
CA SER A 190 19.12 11.83 -21.97
C SER A 190 18.61 10.43 -21.61
N ILE A 191 17.67 10.36 -20.67
CA ILE A 191 17.12 9.09 -20.18
C ILE A 191 15.60 9.13 -20.09
N ALA A 192 14.94 8.07 -20.56
CA ALA A 192 13.51 7.84 -20.36
C ALA A 192 13.30 6.67 -19.40
N MET A 193 12.56 6.93 -18.32
CA MET A 193 12.37 5.96 -17.24
C MET A 193 10.89 5.74 -16.97
N GLY A 194 10.46 4.48 -17.04
CA GLY A 194 9.13 4.06 -16.59
C GLY A 194 9.03 3.93 -15.06
N CYS A 195 7.84 3.57 -14.58
CA CYS A 195 7.64 3.18 -13.19
C CYS A 195 8.31 1.82 -12.92
N ILE A 196 9.48 1.82 -12.27
CA ILE A 196 10.24 0.58 -11.93
C ILE A 196 9.46 -0.34 -10.97
N TYR A 197 8.50 0.24 -10.24
CA TYR A 197 7.62 -0.41 -9.29
C TYR A 197 6.35 -0.96 -9.96
N THR A 198 6.50 -1.88 -10.91
CA THR A 198 5.37 -2.45 -11.65
C THR A 198 4.36 -3.17 -10.74
N GLU A 199 3.13 -3.38 -11.22
CA GLU A 199 2.08 -4.06 -10.46
C GLU A 199 2.50 -5.44 -9.97
N ALA A 200 3.28 -6.18 -10.78
CA ALA A 200 3.85 -7.47 -10.42
C ALA A 200 4.76 -7.43 -9.17
N LYS A 201 5.26 -6.25 -8.79
CA LYS A 201 6.13 -6.03 -7.62
C LYS A 201 5.35 -5.62 -6.37
N ASN A 202 4.04 -5.42 -6.44
CA ASN A 202 3.15 -5.07 -5.33
C ASN A 202 3.60 -3.85 -4.49
N TYR A 203 4.36 -2.92 -5.09
CA TYR A 203 4.83 -1.72 -4.39
C TYR A 203 3.73 -0.65 -4.42
N PRO A 204 3.36 -0.04 -3.27
CA PRO A 204 2.45 1.10 -3.23
C PRO A 204 2.92 2.25 -4.17
N ARG A 205 2.05 2.65 -5.11
CA ARG A 205 2.40 3.58 -6.19
C ARG A 205 2.88 4.95 -5.70
N GLU A 206 2.12 5.60 -4.82
CA GLU A 206 2.44 6.95 -4.33
C GLU A 206 3.74 6.99 -3.49
N PRO A 207 3.96 6.09 -2.50
CA PRO A 207 5.26 5.97 -1.84
C PRO A 207 6.43 5.69 -2.80
N ALA A 208 6.23 4.85 -3.82
CA ALA A 208 7.26 4.56 -4.80
C ALA A 208 7.61 5.77 -5.70
N ALA A 209 6.59 6.56 -6.06
CA ALA A 209 6.78 7.80 -6.80
C ALA A 209 7.57 8.84 -5.98
N HIS A 210 7.29 8.97 -4.68
CA HIS A 210 8.11 9.79 -3.79
C HIS A 210 9.60 9.40 -3.84
N VAL A 211 9.91 8.10 -3.77
CA VAL A 211 11.29 7.59 -3.87
C VAL A 211 11.91 7.93 -5.24
N ALA A 212 11.19 7.64 -6.32
CA ALA A 212 11.66 7.90 -7.68
C ALA A 212 12.02 9.38 -7.90
N ILE A 213 11.07 10.27 -7.60
CA ILE A 213 11.21 11.71 -7.83
C ILE A 213 12.31 12.29 -6.94
N ARG A 214 12.32 11.92 -5.65
CA ARG A 214 13.34 12.36 -4.70
C ARG A 214 14.76 11.96 -5.14
N THR A 215 14.95 10.69 -5.52
CA THR A 215 16.28 10.18 -5.90
C THR A 215 16.79 10.90 -7.15
N VAL A 216 15.94 11.09 -8.15
CA VAL A 216 16.28 11.86 -9.37
C VAL A 216 16.64 13.30 -9.01
N ARG A 217 15.82 13.97 -8.19
CA ARG A 217 16.07 15.34 -7.73
C ARG A 217 17.44 15.48 -7.07
N ARG A 218 17.75 14.62 -6.09
CA ARG A 218 19.03 14.65 -5.36
C ARG A 218 20.23 14.37 -6.26
N LEU A 219 20.08 13.47 -7.22
CA LEU A 219 21.18 13.19 -8.15
C LEU A 219 21.43 14.38 -9.10
N LEU A 220 20.37 15.02 -9.60
CA LEU A 220 20.49 16.20 -10.45
C LEU A 220 21.12 17.38 -9.69
N GLU A 221 20.82 17.57 -8.40
CA GLU A 221 21.51 18.57 -7.57
C GLU A 221 23.03 18.37 -7.54
N LYS A 222 23.52 17.13 -7.65
CA LYS A 222 24.96 16.80 -7.65
C LYS A 222 25.59 16.76 -9.04
N GLN A 223 24.85 16.34 -10.06
CA GLN A 223 25.40 16.00 -11.38
C GLN A 223 24.65 16.66 -12.55
N LYS A 224 24.02 17.82 -12.33
CA LYS A 224 23.23 18.52 -13.35
C LYS A 224 23.97 18.73 -14.68
N ASP A 225 25.26 19.03 -14.68
CA ASP A 225 26.00 19.35 -15.93
C ASP A 225 26.13 18.17 -16.89
N LYS A 226 25.96 16.95 -16.40
CA LYS A 226 26.14 15.72 -17.19
C LYS A 226 24.85 15.21 -17.84
N ILE A 227 23.70 15.64 -17.33
CA ILE A 227 22.38 15.17 -17.76
C ILE A 227 21.63 16.34 -18.42
N THR A 228 21.09 16.11 -19.61
CA THR A 228 20.30 17.11 -20.36
C THR A 228 18.80 16.90 -20.22
N ALA A 229 18.34 15.65 -20.12
CA ALA A 229 16.92 15.34 -20.02
C ALA A 229 16.66 14.06 -19.22
N VAL A 230 15.67 14.11 -18.32
CA VAL A 230 15.09 12.97 -17.62
C VAL A 230 13.59 12.96 -17.87
N VAL A 231 13.11 11.92 -18.54
CA VAL A 231 11.70 11.75 -18.88
C VAL A 231 11.06 10.71 -17.96
N PHE A 232 10.15 11.15 -17.11
CA PHE A 232 9.28 10.25 -16.35
C PHE A 232 8.15 9.76 -17.26
N CYS A 233 8.19 8.47 -17.60
CA CYS A 233 7.20 7.82 -18.45
C CYS A 233 6.18 7.10 -17.56
N THR A 234 4.90 7.43 -17.73
CA THR A 234 3.80 6.80 -17.00
C THR A 234 2.92 6.00 -17.97
N SER A 235 2.58 4.77 -17.61
CA SER A 235 1.71 3.93 -18.45
C SER A 235 0.24 4.10 -18.08
N THR A 236 -0.06 4.29 -16.80
CA THR A 236 -1.44 4.42 -16.29
C THR A 236 -1.81 5.88 -16.03
N SER A 237 -3.10 6.21 -16.12
CA SER A 237 -3.60 7.53 -15.72
C SER A 237 -3.39 7.81 -14.24
N SER A 238 -3.56 6.79 -13.40
CA SER A 238 -3.31 6.89 -11.95
C SER A 238 -1.87 7.29 -11.64
N ASP A 239 -0.88 6.67 -12.30
CA ASP A 239 0.52 7.08 -12.13
C ASP A 239 0.74 8.51 -12.66
N THR A 240 0.12 8.89 -13.78
CA THR A 240 0.21 10.27 -14.31
C THR A 240 -0.26 11.30 -13.28
N GLU A 241 -1.41 11.08 -12.64
CA GLU A 241 -1.98 11.95 -11.61
C GLU A 241 -1.09 12.04 -10.37
N ILE A 242 -0.51 10.91 -9.94
CA ILE A 242 0.45 10.86 -8.83
C ILE A 242 1.67 11.73 -9.16
N TYR A 243 2.29 11.56 -10.33
CA TYR A 243 3.44 12.37 -10.72
C TYR A 243 3.10 13.86 -10.84
N LYS A 244 1.93 14.20 -11.42
CA LYS A 244 1.46 15.59 -11.50
C LYS A 244 1.32 16.25 -10.12
N ARG A 245 0.82 15.50 -9.12
CA ARG A 245 0.69 15.98 -7.74
C ARG A 245 2.03 16.09 -7.00
N LEU A 246 2.96 15.18 -7.25
CA LEU A 246 4.21 15.07 -6.50
C LEU A 246 5.37 15.89 -7.08
N LEU A 247 5.45 16.05 -8.40
CA LEU A 247 6.52 16.81 -9.05
C LEU A 247 6.68 18.24 -8.50
N PRO A 248 5.61 19.04 -8.25
CA PRO A 248 5.75 20.38 -7.66
C PRO A 248 6.40 20.38 -6.26
N LEU A 249 6.30 19.28 -5.51
CA LEU A 249 6.88 19.18 -4.18
C LEU A 249 8.41 19.02 -4.21
N TYR A 250 8.94 18.36 -5.23
CA TYR A 250 10.37 18.08 -5.38
C TYR A 250 11.06 18.97 -6.42
N PHE A 251 10.31 19.48 -7.39
CA PHE A 251 10.72 20.36 -8.47
C PHE A 251 9.82 21.60 -8.50
N PRO A 252 9.79 22.39 -7.41
CA PRO A 252 8.95 23.58 -7.37
C PRO A 252 9.37 24.56 -8.47
N ARG A 253 8.39 25.09 -9.20
CA ARG A 253 8.57 26.01 -10.33
C ARG A 253 8.65 27.46 -9.89
N ASP A 254 8.03 27.78 -8.76
CA ASP A 254 8.02 29.11 -8.17
C ASP A 254 8.04 29.04 -6.63
N LYS A 255 8.14 30.22 -6.01
CA LYS A 255 8.21 30.35 -4.54
C LYS A 255 6.93 29.92 -3.84
N HIS A 256 5.78 29.92 -4.52
CA HIS A 256 4.53 29.45 -3.95
C HIS A 256 4.51 27.93 -3.85
N GLU A 257 4.90 27.22 -4.92
CA GLU A 257 5.07 25.77 -4.89
C GLU A 257 6.12 25.34 -3.87
N GLU A 258 7.21 26.09 -3.74
CA GLU A 258 8.24 25.86 -2.71
C GLU A 258 7.66 25.95 -1.29
N ALA A 259 6.82 26.95 -1.02
CA ALA A 259 6.14 27.09 0.27
C ALA A 259 5.15 25.95 0.54
N VAL A 260 4.39 25.53 -0.47
CA VAL A 260 3.48 24.38 -0.38
C VAL A 260 4.28 23.09 -0.12
N ALA A 261 5.42 22.91 -0.78
CA ALA A 261 6.30 21.76 -0.59
C ALA A 261 6.79 21.64 0.86
N ILE A 262 7.17 22.75 1.48
CA ILE A 262 7.58 22.79 2.90
C ILE A 262 6.46 22.29 3.83
N SER A 263 5.20 22.61 3.52
CA SER A 263 4.05 22.18 4.35
C SER A 263 3.64 20.72 4.13
N LYS A 264 3.79 20.19 2.90
CA LYS A 264 3.28 18.86 2.51
C LYS A 264 4.32 17.75 2.64
N LEU A 265 5.61 18.06 2.53
CA LEU A 265 6.67 17.07 2.65
C LEU A 265 7.01 16.79 4.13
N PRO A 266 7.20 15.53 4.53
CA PRO A 266 7.61 15.20 5.89
C PRO A 266 9.02 15.74 6.19
N ALA A 267 9.34 15.93 7.47
CA ALA A 267 10.66 16.41 7.89
C ALA A 267 11.82 15.48 7.47
N ASP A 268 11.54 14.19 7.29
CA ASP A 268 12.46 13.13 6.87
C ASP A 268 12.22 12.72 5.40
N VAL A 269 12.47 13.66 4.48
CA VAL A 269 12.49 13.39 3.02
C VAL A 269 13.82 12.77 2.57
N GLY A 270 14.44 11.91 3.38
CA GLY A 270 15.70 11.24 3.04
C GLY A 270 16.95 12.13 3.08
N ASP A 271 18.10 11.49 2.95
CA ASP A 271 19.44 12.10 3.01
C ASP A 271 19.83 12.81 1.70
N GLU A 272 21.08 13.26 1.61
CA GLU A 272 21.65 13.91 0.42
C GLU A 272 21.65 13.00 -0.82
N ASN A 273 21.42 11.69 -0.66
CA ASN A 273 21.35 10.70 -1.73
C ASN A 273 19.90 10.21 -1.96
N GLY A 274 18.92 10.78 -1.26
CA GLY A 274 17.51 10.41 -1.33
C GLY A 274 17.14 9.14 -0.56
N GLU A 275 18.00 8.63 0.32
CA GLU A 275 17.77 7.44 1.15
C GLU A 275 17.15 7.79 2.49
N THR A 276 16.22 6.97 3.00
CA THR A 276 15.60 7.21 4.31
C THR A 276 16.60 7.01 5.45
N ILE A 277 16.71 8.00 6.33
CA ILE A 277 17.62 7.95 7.47
C ILE A 277 16.93 7.21 8.61
N ILE A 278 17.23 5.92 8.79
CA ILE A 278 16.87 5.22 10.03
C ILE A 278 17.93 5.53 11.09
N HIS A 279 17.56 6.29 12.12
CA HIS A 279 18.44 6.67 13.23
C HIS A 279 19.01 5.50 14.07
N GLU A 280 18.60 4.25 13.83
CA GLU A 280 18.93 3.08 14.66
C GLU A 280 20.18 2.27 14.27
N ARG A 281 21.01 2.71 13.31
CA ARG A 281 22.29 2.01 13.00
C ARG A 281 23.55 2.83 13.27
N LYS A 282 23.65 3.45 14.44
CA LYS A 282 24.97 3.66 15.08
C LYS A 282 25.23 2.50 16.04
N ILE A 283 25.84 1.43 15.53
CA ILE A 283 26.32 0.34 16.38
C ILE A 283 27.43 0.91 17.27
N ARG A 284 27.09 1.25 18.52
CA ARG A 284 28.08 1.57 19.54
C ARG A 284 28.63 0.24 20.04
N ILE A 285 29.69 -0.27 19.42
CA ILE A 285 30.43 -1.43 19.93
C ILE A 285 31.04 -0.99 21.27
N LYS A 286 30.35 -1.29 22.37
CA LYS A 286 30.94 -1.30 23.70
C LYS A 286 31.53 -2.69 23.91
N PRO A 287 32.81 -2.83 24.27
CA PRO A 287 33.37 -4.13 24.64
C PRO A 287 32.58 -4.69 25.83
N LEU A 288 32.19 -5.97 25.77
CA LEU A 288 31.59 -6.65 26.93
C LEU A 288 32.59 -6.62 28.11
N PRO A 289 32.15 -6.29 29.34
CA PRO A 289 33.02 -6.36 30.50
C PRO A 289 33.40 -7.83 30.76
N LYS A 290 34.71 -8.10 30.83
CA LYS A 290 35.27 -9.39 31.23
C LYS A 290 34.79 -9.74 32.64
N LYS A 291 33.84 -10.67 32.75
CA LYS A 291 33.46 -11.26 34.04
C LYS A 291 34.55 -12.27 34.41
N VAL A 292 35.38 -11.93 35.39
CA VAL A 292 36.35 -12.84 36.00
C VAL A 292 35.56 -13.93 36.73
N ILE A 293 35.78 -15.18 36.35
CA ILE A 293 35.21 -16.37 37.00
C ILE A 293 36.14 -16.75 38.17
N PRO A 294 35.68 -16.78 39.43
CA PRO A 294 36.42 -17.45 40.49
C PRO A 294 36.12 -18.95 40.49
N LYS A 295 37.19 -19.73 40.65
CA LYS A 295 37.25 -21.20 40.76
C LYS A 295 36.52 -21.71 42.02
N PRO A 296 35.93 -22.93 42.04
CA PRO A 296 35.01 -23.35 43.10
C PRO A 296 35.75 -23.86 44.35
N SER A 297 35.14 -23.65 45.52
CA SER A 297 35.50 -24.32 46.78
C SER A 297 34.41 -25.29 47.21
N GLN A 298 34.82 -26.50 47.58
CA GLN A 298 34.03 -27.66 48.00
C GLN A 298 33.33 -27.50 49.38
N PRO A 299 32.37 -28.40 49.73
CA PRO A 299 31.30 -28.17 50.70
C PRO A 299 31.64 -28.69 52.11
N PRO A 300 30.83 -28.37 53.13
CA PRO A 300 30.68 -29.21 54.32
C PRO A 300 29.34 -29.95 54.36
N ALA A 301 29.39 -31.13 54.99
CA ALA A 301 28.40 -32.18 55.01
C ALA A 301 27.26 -32.01 56.04
N GLU A 302 26.13 -32.65 55.69
CA GLU A 302 25.06 -33.34 56.44
C GLU A 302 24.94 -33.23 57.97
N VAL A 303 23.68 -33.14 58.49
CA VAL A 303 22.90 -34.23 59.17
C VAL A 303 21.37 -33.85 59.20
N PRO A 304 20.38 -34.68 59.64
CA PRO A 304 19.39 -35.28 58.72
C PRO A 304 17.89 -35.19 59.12
N ALA A 305 17.06 -35.82 58.28
CA ALA A 305 15.76 -36.48 58.54
C ALA A 305 14.50 -35.63 58.81
N SER A 306 13.50 -35.75 57.92
CA SER A 306 12.37 -36.67 58.15
C SER A 306 11.32 -36.62 57.02
N ASP A 307 10.69 -37.78 56.82
CA ASP A 307 9.65 -38.12 55.86
C ASP A 307 8.45 -37.17 55.84
N VAL A 308 8.03 -36.74 54.64
CA VAL A 308 6.61 -36.72 54.27
C VAL A 308 6.50 -37.11 52.80
N GLY A 309 5.84 -38.25 52.56
CA GLY A 309 5.76 -38.92 51.28
C GLY A 309 4.93 -38.23 50.20
N LEU A 310 5.12 -38.79 49.00
CA LEU A 310 4.27 -38.72 47.82
C LEU A 310 2.77 -38.57 48.16
N VAL A 311 2.19 -37.43 47.78
CA VAL A 311 0.77 -37.37 47.42
C VAL A 311 0.67 -36.69 46.05
N GLN A 312 0.80 -37.51 45.01
CA GLN A 312 0.30 -37.21 43.69
C GLN A 312 -1.22 -37.17 43.77
N ARG A 313 -1.79 -35.99 44.01
CA ARG A 313 -3.23 -35.75 43.89
C ARG A 313 -3.55 -35.54 42.42
N ASN A 314 -3.90 -36.63 41.73
CA ASN A 314 -4.60 -36.58 40.46
C ASN A 314 -5.93 -35.85 40.67
N SER A 315 -6.04 -34.62 40.17
CA SER A 315 -7.28 -33.86 40.15
C SER A 315 -7.81 -33.82 38.71
N SER A 316 -8.50 -34.88 38.29
CA SER A 316 -9.28 -34.90 37.05
C SER A 316 -10.64 -34.19 37.17
N TYR A 317 -10.90 -33.50 38.29
CA TYR A 317 -12.19 -32.85 38.56
C TYR A 317 -12.16 -31.31 38.40
N LEU A 318 -10.99 -30.72 38.19
CA LEU A 318 -10.85 -29.25 37.96
C LEU A 318 -10.68 -28.86 36.49
N ASP A 319 -10.50 -29.82 35.58
CA ASP A 319 -10.35 -29.56 34.12
C ASP A 319 -11.60 -28.95 33.47
N THR A 320 -12.76 -28.99 34.13
CA THR A 320 -14.02 -28.47 33.59
C THR A 320 -14.26 -26.99 33.90
N TYR A 321 -13.51 -26.39 34.83
CA TYR A 321 -13.74 -25.02 35.32
C TYR A 321 -12.60 -24.02 35.05
N LEU A 322 -11.52 -24.45 34.38
CA LEU A 322 -10.35 -23.59 34.14
C LEU A 322 -10.35 -22.99 32.73
N ASP A 323 -10.09 -21.69 32.66
CA ASP A 323 -9.92 -20.93 31.41
C ASP A 323 -8.72 -21.50 30.61
N PRO A 324 -8.88 -21.80 29.31
CA PRO A 324 -7.78 -22.20 28.43
C PRO A 324 -6.54 -21.27 28.49
N ALA A 325 -6.74 -19.98 28.79
CA ALA A 325 -5.64 -19.02 28.96
C ALA A 325 -4.81 -19.29 30.24
N PHE A 326 -5.44 -19.75 31.31
CA PHE A 326 -4.77 -20.12 32.56
C PHE A 326 -3.96 -21.41 32.39
N MET A 327 -4.52 -22.38 31.66
CA MET A 327 -3.85 -23.65 31.34
C MET A 327 -2.60 -23.46 30.47
N SER A 328 -2.58 -22.46 29.57
CA SER A 328 -1.41 -22.18 28.72
C SER A 328 -0.28 -21.44 29.44
N LEU A 329 -0.58 -20.78 30.57
CA LEU A 329 0.39 -20.06 31.40
C LEU A 329 1.19 -21.00 32.32
N MET A 330 0.62 -22.15 32.69
CA MET A 330 1.31 -23.15 33.52
C MET A 330 2.24 -24.08 32.73
N LYS A 331 2.33 -23.90 31.40
CA LYS A 331 3.16 -24.73 30.52
C LYS A 331 4.56 -24.11 30.37
N ASP A 332 5.58 -24.94 30.61
CA ASP A 332 6.99 -24.58 30.54
C ASP A 332 7.31 -23.80 29.23
N PRO A 333 7.95 -22.61 29.29
CA PRO A 333 8.26 -21.78 28.12
C PRO A 333 9.04 -22.48 27.01
N ASP A 334 9.89 -23.46 27.32
CA ASP A 334 10.66 -24.19 26.31
C ASP A 334 9.79 -25.21 25.56
N GLN A 335 8.86 -25.86 26.25
CA GLN A 335 7.88 -26.76 25.63
C GLN A 335 6.96 -26.02 24.65
N ARG A 336 6.56 -24.78 24.98
CA ARG A 336 5.81 -23.90 24.06
C ARG A 336 6.60 -23.56 22.79
N ARG A 337 7.91 -23.31 22.94
CA ARG A 337 8.81 -23.00 21.81
C ARG A 337 8.96 -24.21 20.88
N GLN A 338 9.02 -25.41 21.45
CA GLN A 338 9.13 -26.66 20.69
C GLN A 338 7.84 -27.01 19.93
N GLU A 339 6.67 -26.88 20.56
CA GLU A 339 5.38 -27.09 19.89
C GLU A 339 5.14 -26.09 18.74
N GLN A 340 5.59 -24.83 18.89
CA GLN A 340 5.53 -23.83 17.82
C GLN A 340 6.45 -24.17 16.65
N TRP A 341 7.65 -24.67 16.93
CA TRP A 341 8.60 -25.10 15.91
C TRP A 341 8.06 -26.29 15.11
N GLU A 342 7.50 -27.29 15.79
CA GLU A 342 6.91 -28.49 15.18
C GLU A 342 5.68 -28.16 14.32
N LYS A 343 4.78 -27.29 14.79
CA LYS A 343 3.63 -26.82 14.00
C LYS A 343 4.05 -26.02 12.76
N THR A 344 5.09 -25.21 12.88
CA THR A 344 5.65 -24.44 11.75
C THR A 344 6.30 -25.37 10.71
N ALA A 345 6.93 -26.45 11.17
CA ALA A 345 7.51 -27.49 10.31
C ALA A 345 6.43 -28.31 9.59
N GLN A 346 5.35 -28.70 10.29
CA GLN A 346 4.21 -29.41 9.68
C GLN A 346 3.44 -28.56 8.65
N ALA A 347 3.28 -27.25 8.90
CA ALA A 347 2.62 -26.33 7.96
C ALA A 347 3.39 -26.14 6.64
N ARG A 348 4.69 -26.39 6.62
CA ARG A 348 5.51 -26.37 5.40
C ARG A 348 5.35 -27.63 4.53
N GLY A 349 4.75 -28.69 5.05
CA GLY A 349 4.56 -29.97 4.36
C GLY A 349 3.18 -30.19 3.72
N GLY A 350 2.24 -29.26 3.85
CA GLY A 350 0.85 -29.41 3.37
C GLY A 350 0.64 -28.97 1.91
N TRP A 351 -0.02 -29.82 1.11
CA TRP A 351 -0.40 -29.54 -0.28
C TRP A 351 -1.41 -28.37 -0.37
N ASN A 352 -1.00 -27.22 -0.92
CA ASN A 352 -1.82 -26.00 -0.98
C ASN A 352 -2.63 -25.89 -2.30
N CYS A 353 -3.82 -26.50 -2.32
CA CYS A 353 -4.73 -26.51 -3.48
C CYS A 353 -5.20 -25.11 -3.93
N ALA A 354 -5.22 -24.11 -3.03
CA ALA A 354 -5.64 -22.75 -3.36
C ALA A 354 -4.62 -21.94 -4.18
N LYS A 355 -3.33 -22.32 -4.14
CA LYS A 355 -2.28 -21.70 -4.94
C LYS A 355 -2.44 -22.00 -6.44
N MET A 356 -3.08 -23.14 -6.76
CA MET A 356 -3.41 -23.54 -8.13
C MET A 356 -4.61 -22.76 -8.71
N LEU A 357 -5.44 -22.14 -7.86
CA LEU A 357 -6.64 -21.39 -8.26
C LEU A 357 -6.49 -19.86 -8.19
N GLY A 358 -5.27 -19.33 -7.96
CA GLY A 358 -5.00 -17.90 -8.01
C GLY A 358 -5.40 -17.08 -6.77
N PHE A 359 -5.67 -17.73 -5.63
CA PHE A 359 -6.25 -17.10 -4.43
C PHE A 359 -5.24 -16.61 -3.36
N GLY A 360 -3.94 -16.53 -3.68
CA GLY A 360 -2.91 -16.04 -2.75
C GLY A 360 -2.55 -17.01 -1.61
N ASP A 361 -1.71 -16.54 -0.68
CA ASP A 361 -1.20 -17.33 0.44
C ASP A 361 -2.29 -17.47 1.52
N ILE A 362 -3.00 -18.61 1.52
CA ILE A 362 -3.91 -18.97 2.60
C ILE A 362 -3.04 -19.14 3.85
N GLY A 363 -3.13 -18.17 4.76
CA GLY A 363 -2.26 -18.05 5.94
C GLY A 363 -2.06 -19.34 6.74
N GLY A 364 -1.03 -19.32 7.60
CA GLY A 364 -0.57 -20.46 8.39
C GLY A 364 -1.65 -21.22 9.20
N PRO A 365 -1.25 -22.29 9.89
CA PRO A 365 -2.19 -23.19 10.57
C PRO A 365 -3.11 -22.43 11.52
N PRO A 366 -4.35 -22.92 11.75
CA PRO A 366 -5.30 -22.28 12.65
C PRO A 366 -4.67 -22.08 14.04
N LEU A 367 -4.77 -20.85 14.55
CA LEU A 367 -4.23 -20.47 15.84
C LEU A 367 -5.02 -21.16 16.98
N SER A 368 -4.34 -21.48 18.07
CA SER A 368 -5.03 -21.93 19.28
C SER A 368 -5.86 -20.81 19.89
N ALA A 369 -6.85 -21.15 20.72
CA ALA A 369 -7.72 -20.16 21.37
C ALA A 369 -6.92 -19.12 22.19
N ALA A 370 -5.84 -19.56 22.84
CA ALA A 370 -4.95 -18.70 23.62
C ALA A 370 -4.12 -17.76 22.72
N GLU A 371 -3.65 -18.23 21.57
CA GLU A 371 -2.91 -17.40 20.61
C GLU A 371 -3.80 -16.35 19.95
N GLU A 372 -5.03 -16.70 19.56
CA GLU A 372 -6.02 -15.75 19.04
C GLU A 372 -6.37 -14.68 20.07
N TYR A 373 -6.58 -15.08 21.34
CA TYR A 373 -6.87 -14.14 22.42
C TYR A 373 -5.69 -13.19 22.69
N SER A 374 -4.46 -13.71 22.69
CA SER A 374 -3.24 -12.91 22.85
C SER A 374 -3.05 -11.94 21.69
N LEU A 375 -3.28 -12.40 20.45
CA LEU A 375 -3.21 -11.56 19.26
C LEU A 375 -4.25 -10.44 19.30
N HIS A 376 -5.51 -10.77 19.61
CA HIS A 376 -6.60 -9.83 19.79
C HIS A 376 -6.25 -8.78 20.85
N SER A 377 -5.81 -9.23 22.03
CA SER A 377 -5.46 -8.34 23.16
C SER A 377 -4.31 -7.39 22.81
N ARG A 378 -3.28 -7.88 22.11
CA ARG A 378 -2.15 -7.06 21.65
C ARG A 378 -2.60 -6.03 20.61
N CYS A 379 -3.46 -6.43 19.67
CA CYS A 379 -4.02 -5.52 18.67
C CYS A 379 -4.90 -4.45 19.33
N LEU A 380 -5.74 -4.80 20.30
CA LEU A 380 -6.56 -3.86 21.05
C LEU A 380 -5.72 -2.86 21.84
N ALA A 381 -4.67 -3.33 22.54
CA ALA A 381 -3.74 -2.45 23.26
C ALA A 381 -3.07 -1.44 22.31
N LYS A 382 -2.62 -1.91 21.14
CA LYS A 382 -2.03 -1.04 20.09
C LYS A 382 -3.07 -0.07 19.50
N ALA A 383 -4.32 -0.49 19.33
CA ALA A 383 -5.41 0.35 18.84
C ALA A 383 -5.80 1.45 19.84
N ASN A 384 -5.68 1.16 21.13
CA ASN A 384 -5.93 2.13 22.20
C ASN A 384 -4.79 3.15 22.36
N SER A 385 -3.55 2.78 22.01
CA SER A 385 -2.40 3.69 22.07
C SER A 385 -2.28 4.63 20.86
N LEU A 386 -2.98 4.35 19.76
CA LEU A 386 -2.90 5.12 18.52
C LEU A 386 -4.11 6.04 18.34
N ASN A 387 -3.87 7.23 17.76
CA ASN A 387 -4.94 8.09 17.29
C ASN A 387 -5.47 7.54 15.96
N LEU A 388 -6.76 7.21 15.92
CA LEU A 388 -7.45 6.62 14.76
C LEU A 388 -8.58 7.53 14.25
N SER A 389 -8.56 8.82 14.63
CA SER A 389 -9.63 9.77 14.31
C SER A 389 -9.75 10.00 12.81
N GLU A 390 -8.63 10.04 12.09
CA GLU A 390 -8.59 10.16 10.62
C GLU A 390 -9.37 9.03 9.93
N ILE A 391 -9.32 7.79 10.48
CA ILE A 391 -10.04 6.63 9.93
C ILE A 391 -11.52 6.68 10.32
N ALA A 392 -11.83 7.16 11.51
CA ALA A 392 -13.21 7.37 11.95
C ALA A 392 -13.94 8.42 11.08
N GLU A 393 -13.25 9.48 10.67
CA GLU A 393 -13.78 10.52 9.77
C GLU A 393 -14.19 9.99 8.39
N MET A 394 -13.58 8.88 7.95
CA MET A 394 -13.93 8.22 6.68
C MET A 394 -15.32 7.59 6.71
N LYS A 395 -15.92 7.41 7.91
CA LYS A 395 -17.26 6.81 8.10
C LYS A 395 -17.43 5.47 7.38
N ILE A 396 -16.34 4.68 7.31
CA ILE A 396 -16.36 3.31 6.77
C ILE A 396 -17.17 2.41 7.70
N LEU A 397 -17.01 2.62 9.00
CA LEU A 397 -17.68 1.88 10.05
C LEU A 397 -18.39 2.88 10.95
N TYR A 398 -19.64 2.59 11.33
CA TYR A 398 -20.32 3.34 12.37
C TYR A 398 -21.28 2.43 13.13
N ARG A 399 -21.52 2.76 14.40
CA ARG A 399 -22.50 2.06 15.22
C ARG A 399 -23.90 2.52 14.82
N GLY A 400 -24.69 1.60 14.30
CA GLY A 400 -26.13 1.79 14.23
C GLY A 400 -26.74 1.71 15.63
N GLY A 401 -28.06 1.83 15.68
CA GLY A 401 -28.81 1.56 16.88
C GLY A 401 -28.99 0.06 17.10
N VAL A 402 -30.23 -0.39 17.21
CA VAL A 402 -30.56 -1.81 17.42
C VAL A 402 -31.35 -2.40 16.26
N ASP A 403 -31.25 -3.71 16.07
CA ASP A 403 -32.10 -4.46 15.15
C ASP A 403 -33.49 -4.68 15.75
N SER A 404 -34.40 -5.31 15.00
CA SER A 404 -35.78 -5.58 15.43
C SER A 404 -35.85 -6.48 16.68
N GLU A 405 -34.77 -7.18 17.04
CA GLU A 405 -34.67 -8.02 18.24
C GLU A 405 -33.90 -7.34 19.39
N GLY A 406 -33.55 -6.06 19.22
CA GLY A 406 -32.82 -5.29 20.24
C GLY A 406 -31.32 -5.55 20.28
N ARG A 407 -30.75 -6.25 19.30
CA ARG A 407 -29.29 -6.48 19.21
C ARG A 407 -28.62 -5.26 18.58
N PRO A 408 -27.46 -4.82 19.09
CA PRO A 408 -26.76 -3.68 18.52
C PRO A 408 -26.31 -3.97 17.09
N VAL A 409 -26.39 -2.95 16.25
CA VAL A 409 -26.07 -3.05 14.82
C VAL A 409 -24.77 -2.32 14.53
N MET A 410 -23.85 -3.01 13.86
CA MET A 410 -22.67 -2.40 13.28
C MET A 410 -22.86 -2.19 11.79
N VAL A 411 -22.62 -0.98 11.29
CA VAL A 411 -22.79 -0.67 9.88
C VAL A 411 -21.44 -0.50 9.22
N VAL A 412 -21.24 -1.21 8.11
CA VAL A 412 -20.07 -1.13 7.23
C VAL A 412 -20.50 -0.54 5.89
N VAL A 413 -19.83 0.52 5.46
CA VAL A 413 -20.12 1.21 4.21
C VAL A 413 -19.02 0.93 3.19
N GLY A 414 -19.31 0.07 2.21
CA GLY A 414 -18.34 -0.38 1.21
C GLY A 414 -17.78 0.75 0.34
N ALA A 415 -18.61 1.69 -0.11
CA ALA A 415 -18.19 2.81 -0.95
C ALA A 415 -17.19 3.76 -0.26
N HIS A 416 -17.23 3.86 1.07
CA HIS A 416 -16.30 4.71 1.83
C HIS A 416 -14.92 4.09 2.00
N PHE A 417 -14.77 2.79 1.72
CA PHE A 417 -13.48 2.10 1.77
C PHE A 417 -12.45 2.70 0.78
N LEU A 418 -12.92 3.50 -0.18
CA LEU A 418 -12.24 3.77 -1.44
C LEU A 418 -11.59 5.14 -1.54
N LEU A 419 -11.87 6.03 -0.59
CA LEU A 419 -11.36 7.38 -0.68
C LEU A 419 -10.08 7.60 0.13
N ARG A 420 -9.76 6.78 1.15
CA ARG A 420 -8.71 7.16 2.12
C ARG A 420 -7.99 6.03 2.89
N CYS A 421 -8.04 4.75 2.48
CA CYS A 421 -7.32 3.68 3.20
C CYS A 421 -5.80 3.70 2.92
N LEU A 422 -5.09 4.69 3.48
CA LEU A 422 -3.64 4.89 3.36
C LEU A 422 -2.81 3.81 4.08
N GLU A 423 -3.40 3.03 5.01
CA GLU A 423 -2.70 1.95 5.71
C GLU A 423 -3.64 0.88 6.28
N LEU A 424 -3.67 -0.28 5.63
CA LEU A 424 -4.55 -1.41 5.95
C LEU A 424 -4.39 -1.93 7.40
N GLU A 425 -3.21 -1.78 8.01
CA GLU A 425 -2.97 -2.15 9.41
C GLU A 425 -3.67 -1.23 10.40
N ARG A 426 -3.65 0.09 10.18
CA ARG A 426 -4.36 1.04 11.04
C ARG A 426 -5.87 0.84 10.95
N PHE A 427 -6.37 0.49 9.76
CA PHE A 427 -7.77 0.12 9.58
C PHE A 427 -8.16 -1.13 10.38
N ILE A 428 -7.33 -2.19 10.38
CA ILE A 428 -7.58 -3.38 11.22
C ILE A 428 -7.66 -2.99 12.70
N LEU A 429 -6.74 -2.14 13.17
CA LEU A 429 -6.76 -1.67 14.57
C LEU A 429 -8.03 -0.88 14.89
N TYR A 430 -8.49 -0.04 13.96
CA TYR A 430 -9.75 0.69 14.08
C TYR A 430 -10.96 -0.26 14.15
N VAL A 431 -11.02 -1.27 13.26
CA VAL A 431 -12.07 -2.30 13.28
C VAL A 431 -12.08 -3.05 14.62
N VAL A 432 -10.92 -3.47 15.13
CA VAL A 432 -10.84 -4.14 16.45
C VAL A 432 -11.37 -3.24 17.56
N LYS A 433 -10.95 -1.96 17.57
CA LYS A 433 -11.38 -0.98 18.57
C LYS A 433 -12.89 -0.73 18.56
N GLU A 434 -13.48 -0.62 17.38
CA GLU A 434 -14.91 -0.33 17.23
C GLU A 434 -15.81 -1.54 17.47
N PHE A 435 -15.35 -2.73 17.11
CA PHE A 435 -16.11 -3.95 17.35
C PHE A 435 -15.97 -4.48 18.79
N GLU A 436 -14.91 -4.14 19.53
CA GLU A 436 -14.69 -4.60 20.91
C GLU A 436 -15.93 -4.49 21.83
N PRO A 437 -16.62 -3.32 21.93
CA PRO A 437 -17.79 -3.22 22.80
C PRO A 437 -18.99 -4.04 22.30
N LEU A 438 -19.05 -4.34 21.00
CA LEU A 438 -20.15 -5.10 20.39
C LEU A 438 -19.95 -6.60 20.51
N ILE A 439 -18.70 -7.06 20.36
CA ILE A 439 -18.35 -8.49 20.36
C ILE A 439 -18.68 -9.16 21.71
N GLN A 440 -18.89 -8.39 22.78
CA GLN A 440 -19.28 -8.93 24.09
C GLN A 440 -20.71 -9.47 24.15
N LYS A 441 -21.61 -9.02 23.26
CA LYS A 441 -23.02 -9.43 23.21
C LYS A 441 -23.41 -9.87 21.80
N PRO A 442 -24.53 -10.59 21.62
CA PRO A 442 -25.05 -10.88 20.29
C PRO A 442 -25.29 -9.59 19.50
N TYR A 443 -24.75 -9.49 18.29
CA TYR A 443 -24.84 -8.28 17.46
C TYR A 443 -24.98 -8.63 15.97
N THR A 444 -25.37 -7.65 15.17
CA THR A 444 -25.65 -7.81 13.74
C THR A 444 -24.81 -6.84 12.93
N ILE A 445 -24.40 -7.24 11.72
CA ILE A 445 -23.69 -6.36 10.77
C ILE A 445 -24.61 -6.01 9.60
N VAL A 446 -24.63 -4.74 9.20
CA VAL A 446 -25.23 -4.28 7.94
C VAL A 446 -24.13 -3.77 7.03
N TYR A 447 -24.00 -4.35 5.84
CA TYR A 447 -23.01 -3.96 4.85
C TYR A 447 -23.69 -3.31 3.64
N PHE A 448 -23.37 -2.04 3.39
CA PHE A 448 -23.82 -1.30 2.21
C PHE A 448 -22.82 -1.50 1.06
N HIS A 449 -23.21 -2.27 0.04
CA HIS A 449 -22.35 -2.53 -1.14
C HIS A 449 -22.59 -1.57 -2.31
N SER A 450 -23.58 -0.69 -2.20
CA SER A 450 -23.93 0.26 -3.27
C SER A 450 -22.71 1.11 -3.67
N ALA A 451 -22.48 1.27 -4.98
CA ALA A 451 -21.32 1.97 -5.54
C ALA A 451 -19.92 1.38 -5.23
N ALA A 452 -19.82 0.17 -4.65
CA ALA A 452 -18.55 -0.51 -4.38
C ALA A 452 -18.15 -1.56 -5.45
N SER A 453 -18.83 -1.59 -6.61
CA SER A 453 -18.71 -2.67 -7.62
C SER A 453 -17.48 -2.58 -8.53
N LEU A 454 -16.72 -1.49 -8.52
CA LEU A 454 -15.63 -1.22 -9.47
C LEU A 454 -14.22 -1.46 -8.90
N GLN A 455 -14.10 -2.01 -7.68
CA GLN A 455 -12.83 -1.89 -6.94
C GLN A 455 -12.28 -3.19 -6.37
N VAL A 456 -10.98 -3.13 -6.08
CA VAL A 456 -10.16 -4.22 -5.55
C VAL A 456 -10.68 -4.65 -4.19
N GLN A 457 -11.28 -5.83 -4.14
CA GLN A 457 -11.72 -6.44 -2.88
C GLN A 457 -10.50 -6.90 -2.09
N PRO A 458 -10.52 -6.82 -0.74
CA PRO A 458 -9.43 -7.35 0.07
C PRO A 458 -9.25 -8.85 -0.20
N ASP A 459 -8.00 -9.30 -0.30
CA ASP A 459 -7.69 -10.69 -0.60
C ASP A 459 -8.18 -11.66 0.51
N LEU A 460 -8.35 -12.94 0.15
CA LEU A 460 -8.86 -13.95 1.09
C LEU A 460 -7.94 -14.14 2.29
N GLY A 461 -6.62 -13.98 2.10
CA GLY A 461 -5.63 -14.05 3.17
C GLY A 461 -5.81 -12.95 4.21
N TRP A 462 -6.07 -11.72 3.76
CA TRP A 462 -6.37 -10.59 4.62
C TRP A 462 -7.66 -10.81 5.40
N MET A 463 -8.71 -11.28 4.74
CA MET A 463 -10.00 -11.50 5.40
C MET A 463 -9.89 -12.56 6.50
N ARG A 464 -9.14 -13.63 6.23
CA ARG A 464 -8.84 -14.66 7.23
C ARG A 464 -8.06 -14.11 8.41
N ARG A 465 -7.05 -13.28 8.15
CA ARG A 465 -6.26 -12.62 9.20
C ARG A 465 -7.12 -11.70 10.07
N LEU A 466 -8.00 -10.90 9.47
CA LEU A 466 -8.93 -10.05 10.22
C LEU A 466 -9.83 -10.87 11.15
N GLN A 467 -10.38 -11.98 10.66
CA GLN A 467 -11.21 -12.86 11.49
C GLN A 467 -10.43 -13.52 12.63
N GLN A 468 -9.18 -13.92 12.40
CA GLN A 468 -8.30 -14.43 13.46
C GLN A 468 -8.00 -13.35 14.52
N ILE A 469 -7.83 -12.09 14.10
CA ILE A 469 -7.60 -10.97 15.01
C ILE A 469 -8.86 -10.65 15.82
N LEU A 470 -10.06 -10.65 15.21
CA LEU A 470 -11.34 -10.45 15.91
C LEU A 470 -11.69 -11.63 16.84
N GLY A 471 -11.11 -12.80 16.58
CA GLY A 471 -11.16 -13.96 17.46
C GLY A 471 -12.52 -14.66 17.54
N ARG A 472 -12.58 -15.73 18.34
CA ARG A 472 -13.77 -16.60 18.43
C ARG A 472 -15.01 -15.92 19.03
N LYS A 473 -14.81 -14.89 19.85
CA LYS A 473 -15.93 -14.14 20.45
C LYS A 473 -16.77 -13.49 19.34
N HIS A 474 -16.11 -12.88 18.35
CA HIS A 474 -16.77 -12.32 17.17
C HIS A 474 -17.60 -13.38 16.45
N GLN A 475 -17.04 -14.56 16.21
CA GLN A 475 -17.70 -15.63 15.47
C GLN A 475 -18.94 -16.18 16.20
N ARG A 476 -18.86 -16.31 17.52
CA ARG A 476 -19.94 -16.80 18.37
C ARG A 476 -21.09 -15.81 18.48
N ASN A 477 -20.77 -14.53 18.72
CA ASN A 477 -21.75 -13.50 19.03
C ASN A 477 -22.29 -12.77 17.79
N LEU A 478 -21.67 -12.90 16.62
CA LEU A 478 -22.26 -12.40 15.39
C LEU A 478 -23.53 -13.18 15.05
N HIS A 479 -24.68 -12.52 14.95
CA HIS A 479 -25.95 -13.15 14.59
C HIS A 479 -26.12 -13.28 13.08
N ALA A 480 -26.09 -12.15 12.36
CA ALA A 480 -26.27 -12.07 10.92
C ALA A 480 -25.44 -10.95 10.28
N ILE A 481 -25.16 -11.11 8.99
CA ILE A 481 -24.57 -10.06 8.15
C ILE A 481 -25.57 -9.76 7.02
N TYR A 482 -26.27 -8.63 7.10
CA TYR A 482 -27.17 -8.17 6.05
C TYR A 482 -26.39 -7.41 4.98
N VAL A 483 -26.32 -7.93 3.76
CA VAL A 483 -25.63 -7.30 2.63
C VAL A 483 -26.66 -6.62 1.74
N LEU A 484 -26.64 -5.30 1.69
CA LEU A 484 -27.52 -4.50 0.84
C LEU A 484 -26.92 -4.27 -0.56
N HIS A 485 -27.74 -4.50 -1.58
CA HIS A 485 -27.40 -4.37 -3.01
C HIS A 485 -26.24 -5.29 -3.44
N PRO A 486 -26.34 -6.61 -3.21
CA PRO A 486 -25.26 -7.53 -3.54
C PRO A 486 -25.08 -7.69 -5.05
N THR A 487 -23.87 -7.43 -5.53
CA THR A 487 -23.48 -7.71 -6.92
C THR A 487 -23.16 -9.19 -7.13
N PHE A 488 -23.19 -9.65 -8.39
CA PHE A 488 -22.78 -11.01 -8.75
C PHE A 488 -21.36 -11.33 -8.27
N HIS A 489 -20.42 -10.40 -8.48
CA HIS A 489 -19.04 -10.57 -8.02
C HIS A 489 -18.92 -10.68 -6.50
N LEU A 490 -19.65 -9.86 -5.74
CA LEU A 490 -19.67 -9.97 -4.28
C LEU A 490 -20.25 -11.31 -3.81
N LYS A 491 -21.34 -11.79 -4.42
CA LYS A 491 -21.93 -13.10 -4.08
C LYS A 491 -20.91 -14.22 -4.31
N THR A 492 -20.17 -14.18 -5.41
CA THR A 492 -19.09 -15.14 -5.73
C THR A 492 -17.94 -15.06 -4.73
N ALA A 493 -17.53 -13.84 -4.33
CA ALA A 493 -16.47 -13.65 -3.33
C ALA A 493 -16.89 -14.16 -1.95
N ILE A 494 -18.12 -13.87 -1.51
CA ILE A 494 -18.66 -14.37 -0.23
C ILE A 494 -18.80 -15.91 -0.28
N PHE A 495 -19.19 -16.48 -1.41
CA PHE A 495 -19.21 -17.93 -1.59
C PHE A 495 -17.81 -18.55 -1.40
N ALA A 496 -16.77 -17.93 -1.97
CA ALA A 496 -15.39 -18.36 -1.73
C ALA A 496 -15.01 -18.25 -0.23
N LEU A 497 -15.37 -17.15 0.44
CA LEU A 497 -15.13 -16.96 1.87
C LEU A 497 -15.84 -18.01 2.75
N GLN A 498 -17.06 -18.42 2.37
CA GLN A 498 -17.81 -19.50 3.04
C GLN A 498 -17.12 -20.86 2.94
N MET A 499 -16.40 -21.11 1.84
CA MET A 499 -15.71 -22.38 1.58
C MET A 499 -14.32 -22.43 2.22
N PHE A 500 -13.59 -21.31 2.24
CA PHE A 500 -12.15 -21.31 2.53
C PHE A 500 -11.74 -20.58 3.82
N VAL A 501 -12.62 -19.80 4.45
CA VAL A 501 -12.24 -18.98 5.62
C VAL A 501 -12.91 -19.46 6.90
N ASP A 502 -14.22 -19.24 7.09
CA ASP A 502 -14.91 -19.61 8.33
C ASP A 502 -16.44 -19.66 8.21
N LYS A 503 -17.08 -20.28 9.20
CA LYS A 503 -18.54 -20.42 9.37
C LYS A 503 -19.27 -19.09 9.53
N VAL A 504 -18.58 -18.00 9.85
CA VAL A 504 -19.17 -16.65 9.96
C VAL A 504 -19.88 -16.24 8.67
N TRP A 505 -19.28 -16.51 7.51
CA TRP A 505 -19.85 -16.11 6.21
C TRP A 505 -21.12 -16.87 5.85
N LYS A 506 -21.45 -17.97 6.55
CA LYS A 506 -22.74 -18.66 6.41
C LYS A 506 -23.90 -17.89 7.02
N LYS A 507 -23.61 -16.87 7.83
CA LYS A 507 -24.59 -15.97 8.46
C LYS A 507 -24.95 -14.76 7.57
N VAL A 508 -24.47 -14.74 6.32
CA VAL A 508 -24.76 -13.68 5.36
C VAL A 508 -26.18 -13.82 4.81
N VAL A 509 -26.93 -12.74 4.84
CA VAL A 509 -28.27 -12.61 4.27
C VAL A 509 -28.23 -11.51 3.22
N TYR A 510 -28.55 -11.87 1.98
CA TYR A 510 -28.60 -10.95 0.86
C TYR A 510 -29.91 -10.17 0.85
N VAL A 511 -29.80 -8.85 0.69
CA VAL A 511 -30.92 -7.93 0.68
C VAL A 511 -30.84 -7.07 -0.55
N ASP A 512 -31.78 -7.25 -1.48
CA ASP A 512 -31.74 -6.54 -2.77
C ASP A 512 -32.41 -5.16 -2.70
N ARG A 513 -33.22 -4.86 -1.66
CA ARG A 513 -33.95 -3.59 -1.50
C ARG A 513 -33.84 -3.02 -0.09
N LEU A 514 -33.81 -1.69 0.05
CA LEU A 514 -33.80 -1.04 1.38
C LEU A 514 -35.04 -1.37 2.22
N LEU A 515 -36.21 -1.45 1.60
CA LEU A 515 -37.46 -1.85 2.27
C LEU A 515 -37.39 -3.24 2.91
N GLN A 516 -36.61 -4.15 2.33
CA GLN A 516 -36.41 -5.49 2.88
C GLN A 516 -35.45 -5.45 4.07
N LEU A 517 -34.44 -4.57 4.04
CA LEU A 517 -33.54 -4.35 5.18
C LEU A 517 -34.31 -3.85 6.41
N PHE A 518 -35.31 -2.98 6.21
CA PHE A 518 -36.12 -2.42 7.29
C PHE A 518 -37.00 -3.44 8.03
N LYS A 519 -37.18 -4.65 7.49
CA LYS A 519 -37.81 -5.74 8.24
C LYS A 519 -36.92 -6.25 9.37
N TYR A 520 -35.60 -6.16 9.18
CA TYR A 520 -34.61 -6.66 10.13
C TYR A 520 -34.05 -5.57 11.03
N VAL A 521 -33.83 -4.36 10.50
CA VAL A 521 -33.30 -3.23 11.26
C VAL A 521 -34.17 -2.00 11.01
N PRO A 522 -34.86 -1.45 12.03
CA PRO A 522 -35.71 -0.28 11.85
C PRO A 522 -34.94 0.90 11.26
N ARG A 523 -35.58 1.67 10.37
CA ARG A 523 -34.92 2.76 9.64
C ARG A 523 -34.36 3.83 10.57
N GLU A 524 -35.03 4.10 11.69
CA GLU A 524 -34.64 5.12 12.67
C GLU A 524 -33.30 4.80 13.34
N GLN A 525 -32.87 3.55 13.25
CA GLN A 525 -31.65 3.05 13.86
C GLN A 525 -30.44 3.10 12.89
N LEU A 526 -30.66 3.51 11.63
CA LEU A 526 -29.64 3.50 10.56
C LEU A 526 -29.48 4.88 9.91
N THR A 527 -28.23 5.29 9.71
CA THR A 527 -27.90 6.49 8.92
C THR A 527 -27.52 6.07 7.50
N ILE A 528 -28.51 6.03 6.61
CA ILE A 528 -28.33 5.48 5.25
C ILE A 528 -27.67 6.53 4.34
N PRO A 529 -26.50 6.23 3.74
CA PRO A 529 -25.85 7.15 2.81
C PRO A 529 -26.68 7.45 1.55
N ASP A 530 -26.54 8.66 1.00
CA ASP A 530 -27.31 9.13 -0.16
C ASP A 530 -27.14 8.26 -1.40
N PHE A 531 -25.91 7.84 -1.70
CA PHE A 531 -25.64 6.97 -2.84
C PHE A 531 -26.28 5.58 -2.71
N ALA A 532 -26.43 5.06 -1.49
CA ALA A 532 -27.07 3.76 -1.27
C ALA A 532 -28.57 3.86 -1.55
N PHE A 533 -29.16 4.99 -1.19
CA PHE A 533 -30.55 5.29 -1.51
C PHE A 533 -30.78 5.51 -3.00
N GLN A 534 -29.92 6.30 -3.65
CA GLN A 534 -29.97 6.56 -5.08
C GLN A 534 -29.85 5.26 -5.90
N HIS A 535 -28.96 4.35 -5.50
CA HIS A 535 -28.81 3.06 -6.15
C HIS A 535 -30.05 2.18 -6.02
N ASP A 536 -30.73 2.18 -4.86
CA ASP A 536 -32.00 1.44 -4.69
C ASP A 536 -33.08 1.98 -5.64
N ILE A 537 -33.15 3.30 -5.82
CA ILE A 537 -34.07 3.93 -6.79
C ILE A 537 -33.71 3.55 -8.23
N GLU A 538 -32.43 3.57 -8.58
CA GLU A 538 -31.98 3.30 -9.94
C GLU A 538 -32.20 1.84 -10.36
N VAL A 539 -31.91 0.90 -9.45
CA VAL A 539 -31.97 -0.54 -9.73
C VAL A 539 -33.36 -1.13 -9.46
N ASN A 540 -34.04 -0.67 -8.40
CA ASN A 540 -35.30 -1.26 -7.94
C ASN A 540 -36.52 -0.34 -8.09
N GLY A 541 -36.33 0.95 -8.39
CA GLY A 541 -37.39 1.90 -8.69
C GLY A 541 -37.87 1.73 -10.14
N GLY A 542 -38.99 1.03 -10.32
CA GLY A 542 -39.65 0.93 -11.63
C GLY A 542 -40.04 2.29 -12.23
N LYS A 543 -40.48 2.32 -13.50
CA LYS A 543 -41.09 3.52 -14.09
C LYS A 543 -42.38 3.88 -13.32
N GLY A 544 -42.43 5.07 -12.70
CA GLY A 544 -43.58 5.54 -11.92
C GLY A 544 -43.21 6.27 -10.62
N LEU A 545 -44.19 6.43 -9.72
CA LEU A 545 -44.06 7.09 -8.41
C LEU A 545 -42.96 6.43 -7.55
N ILE A 546 -41.89 7.17 -7.26
CA ILE A 546 -40.86 6.81 -6.30
C ILE A 546 -41.25 7.40 -4.94
N VAL A 547 -41.57 6.54 -3.98
CA VAL A 547 -41.77 6.96 -2.59
C VAL A 547 -40.41 7.12 -1.94
N ASP A 548 -40.09 8.34 -1.51
CA ASP A 548 -38.92 8.58 -0.68
C ASP A 548 -39.13 7.89 0.69
N PRO A 549 -38.28 6.98 1.15
CA PRO A 549 -38.36 6.41 2.49
C PRO A 549 -37.92 7.40 3.58
N ARG A 550 -37.25 8.50 3.22
CA ARG A 550 -36.77 9.55 4.14
C ARG A 550 -37.84 10.61 4.41
N THR A 551 -38.73 10.84 3.46
CA THR A 551 -39.82 11.83 3.57
C THR A 551 -41.12 11.22 3.03
N LYS A 552 -42.31 11.57 3.53
CA LYS A 552 -43.58 11.07 2.95
C LYS A 552 -43.84 11.56 1.51
N TYR A 553 -42.86 12.18 0.85
CA TYR A 553 -43.00 12.74 -0.50
C TYR A 553 -42.81 11.68 -1.57
N VAL A 554 -43.57 11.86 -2.64
CA VAL A 554 -43.58 10.98 -3.78
C VAL A 554 -43.08 11.73 -5.01
N TYR A 555 -42.04 11.23 -5.64
CA TYR A 555 -41.48 11.80 -6.87
C TYR A 555 -42.05 11.06 -8.09
N HIS A 556 -42.39 11.80 -9.15
CA HIS A 556 -42.66 11.19 -10.46
C HIS A 556 -41.34 11.09 -11.24
N ARG A 557 -40.99 9.88 -11.68
CA ARG A 557 -39.92 9.65 -12.66
C ARG A 557 -40.53 9.73 -14.07
N PRO A 558 -40.06 10.61 -14.97
CA PRO A 558 -40.48 10.60 -16.37
C PRO A 558 -40.10 9.30 -17.08
#